data_AF-U9TLI4-F1
#
_entry.id   AF-U9TLI4-F1
#
_cell.length_a   1.000
_cell.length_b   1.000
_cell.length_c   1.000
_cell.angle_alpha   90.00
_cell.angle_beta   90.00
_cell.angle_gamma   90.00
#
_symmetry.space_group_name_H-M   'P 1'
#
loop_
_entity.id
_entity.type
_entity.pdbx_description
1 polymer ?
#
loop_
_entity_poly.entity_id
_entity_poly.type
_entity_poly.pdbx_seq_one_letter_code
_entity_poly.pdbx_strand_id
1 'polypeptide(L)'
;MLEEIRIDNISTETRNILQQRHSEFLVRSAVETSFNTTHIVGFKENAQFINTMICNTLPVPPNKFLLSQASDFVNSIPYDRSFCDKMFKPKTNLPSYIRIQPGARVMYLNNSLIEHGICNGTMGVITDVNPSEQI
;
A
#
# COMPACT_ATOMS: atom_id res chain seq x y z
N MET A 1 12.29 -6.84 24.11
CA MET A 1 11.32 -7.20 23.04
C MET A 1 11.90 -7.19 21.62
N LEU A 2 12.00 -6.06 20.89
CA LEU A 2 12.39 -6.09 19.47
C LEU A 2 13.81 -6.61 19.23
N GLU A 3 14.76 -6.28 20.11
CA GLU A 3 16.13 -6.80 20.03
C GLU A 3 16.17 -8.32 20.29
N GLU A 4 15.35 -8.85 21.21
CA GLU A 4 15.21 -10.29 21.45
C GLU A 4 14.70 -11.03 20.20
N ILE A 5 13.73 -10.44 19.50
CA ILE A 5 13.22 -10.99 18.24
C ILE A 5 14.32 -10.98 17.17
N ARG A 6 15.09 -9.89 17.08
CA ARG A 6 16.18 -9.75 16.11
C ARG A 6 17.27 -10.82 16.30
N ILE A 7 17.60 -11.18 17.54
CA ILE A 7 18.64 -12.18 17.86
C ILE A 7 18.10 -13.60 18.08
N ASP A 8 16.79 -13.81 17.82
CA ASP A 8 16.08 -15.08 18.03
C ASP A 8 16.18 -15.64 19.47
N ASN A 9 16.30 -14.74 20.46
CA ASN A 9 16.33 -15.10 21.88
C ASN A 9 15.08 -14.58 22.58
N ILE A 10 13.91 -15.10 22.17
CA ILE A 10 12.61 -14.57 22.57
C ILE A 10 12.19 -15.12 23.94
N SER A 11 12.23 -14.25 24.96
CA SER A 11 11.80 -14.58 26.32
C SER A 11 10.30 -14.87 26.44
N THR A 12 9.89 -15.54 27.52
CA THR A 12 8.48 -15.77 27.85
C THR A 12 7.72 -14.45 28.01
N GLU A 13 8.33 -13.43 28.60
CA GLU A 13 7.72 -12.11 28.75
C GLU A 13 7.41 -11.48 27.37
N THR A 14 8.40 -11.46 26.47
CA THR A 14 8.19 -10.97 25.09
C THR A 14 7.09 -11.76 24.37
N ARG A 15 7.06 -13.10 24.52
CA ARG A 15 6.00 -13.94 23.92
C ARG A 15 4.61 -13.55 24.46
N ASN A 16 4.48 -13.35 25.75
CA ASN A 16 3.22 -12.96 26.39
C ASN A 16 2.73 -11.59 25.90
N ILE A 17 3.64 -10.61 25.76
CA ILE A 17 3.30 -9.29 25.21
C ILE A 17 2.80 -9.41 23.77
N LEU A 18 3.49 -10.17 22.92
CA LEU A 18 3.07 -10.37 21.52
C LEU A 18 1.70 -11.06 21.43
N GLN A 19 1.45 -12.08 22.25
CA GLN A 19 0.16 -12.76 22.32
C GLN A 19 -0.95 -11.82 22.80
N GLN A 20 -0.69 -11.00 23.82
CA GLN A 20 -1.64 -9.99 24.28
C GLN A 20 -2.00 -9.00 23.16
N ARG A 21 -1.01 -8.46 22.45
CA ARG A 21 -1.23 -7.55 21.32
C ARG A 21 -2.05 -8.20 20.20
N HIS A 22 -1.82 -9.48 19.93
CA HIS A 22 -2.60 -10.23 18.95
C HIS A 22 -4.06 -10.35 19.39
N SER A 23 -4.31 -10.72 20.65
CA SER A 23 -5.66 -10.80 21.21
C SER A 23 -6.39 -9.45 21.18
N GLU A 24 -5.70 -8.35 21.55
CA GLU A 24 -6.24 -6.98 21.45
C GLU A 24 -6.64 -6.61 20.02
N PHE A 25 -5.88 -7.06 19.02
CA PHE A 25 -6.20 -6.84 17.61
C PHE A 25 -7.44 -7.63 17.17
N LEU A 26 -7.58 -8.89 17.60
CA LEU A 26 -8.70 -9.77 17.23
C LEU A 26 -10.06 -9.30 17.79
N VAL A 27 -10.07 -8.56 18.90
CA VAL A 27 -11.30 -8.03 19.51
C VAL A 27 -11.89 -6.86 18.71
N ARG A 28 -11.10 -6.21 17.84
CA ARG A 28 -11.57 -5.09 17.02
C ARG A 28 -12.51 -5.56 15.91
N SER A 29 -13.43 -4.70 15.48
CA SER A 29 -14.35 -5.06 14.39
C SER A 29 -13.57 -5.33 13.10
N ALA A 30 -13.98 -6.36 12.35
CA ALA A 30 -13.33 -6.74 11.10
C ALA A 30 -13.33 -5.60 10.06
N VAL A 31 -14.35 -4.74 10.10
CA VAL A 31 -14.48 -3.58 9.22
C VAL A 31 -13.43 -2.51 9.59
N GLU A 32 -13.34 -2.18 10.87
CA GLU A 32 -12.38 -1.18 11.37
C GLU A 32 -10.93 -1.62 11.15
N THR A 33 -10.63 -2.90 11.40
CA THR A 33 -9.28 -3.43 11.16
C THR A 33 -8.93 -3.42 9.67
N SER A 34 -9.86 -3.81 8.81
CA SER A 34 -9.65 -3.85 7.35
C SER A 34 -9.30 -2.47 6.78
N PHE A 35 -10.01 -1.42 7.20
CA PHE A 35 -9.81 -0.08 6.64
C PHE A 35 -8.68 0.69 7.32
N ASN A 36 -8.46 0.52 8.62
CA ASN A 36 -7.51 1.36 9.37
C ASN A 36 -6.13 0.73 9.58
N THR A 37 -5.93 -0.53 9.17
CA THR A 37 -4.65 -1.24 9.35
C THR A 37 -3.86 -1.33 8.05
N THR A 38 -2.55 -1.09 8.12
CA THR A 38 -1.64 -1.46 7.02
C THR A 38 -1.21 -2.90 7.23
N HIS A 39 -1.70 -3.82 6.41
CA HIS A 39 -1.43 -5.25 6.54
C HIS A 39 -0.03 -5.57 6.02
N ILE A 40 0.83 -6.12 6.90
CA ILE A 40 2.18 -6.54 6.53
C ILE A 40 2.14 -8.01 6.11
N VAL A 41 2.56 -8.29 4.88
CA VAL A 41 2.51 -9.63 4.28
C VAL A 41 3.84 -9.95 3.58
N GLY A 42 4.15 -11.24 3.42
CA GLY A 42 5.43 -11.68 2.86
C GLY A 42 5.57 -11.49 1.34
N PHE A 43 4.47 -11.33 0.61
CA PHE A 43 4.46 -11.24 -0.85
C PHE A 43 3.72 -9.98 -1.33
N LYS A 44 4.25 -9.32 -2.37
CA LYS A 44 3.66 -8.12 -2.97
C LYS A 44 2.27 -8.40 -3.54
N GLU A 45 2.07 -9.58 -4.10
CA GLU A 45 0.81 -10.05 -4.69
C GLU A 45 -0.29 -10.13 -3.63
N ASN A 46 0.05 -10.60 -2.42
CA ASN A 46 -0.88 -10.62 -1.29
C ASN A 46 -1.27 -9.20 -0.85
N ALA A 47 -0.29 -8.28 -0.82
CA ALA A 47 -0.57 -6.87 -0.50
C ALA A 47 -1.49 -6.25 -1.55
N GLN A 48 -1.21 -6.50 -2.84
CA GLN A 48 -2.04 -6.04 -3.95
C GLN A 48 -3.47 -6.60 -3.87
N PHE A 49 -3.61 -7.88 -3.56
CA PHE A 49 -4.90 -8.54 -3.40
C PHE A 49 -5.72 -7.89 -2.27
N ILE A 50 -5.13 -7.71 -1.08
CA ILE A 50 -5.77 -7.06 0.06
C ILE A 50 -6.18 -5.63 -0.29
N ASN A 51 -5.28 -4.84 -0.88
CA ASN A 51 -5.55 -3.46 -1.28
C ASN A 51 -6.69 -3.39 -2.30
N THR A 52 -6.74 -4.32 -3.26
CA THR A 52 -7.80 -4.39 -4.26
C THR A 52 -9.14 -4.74 -3.62
N MET A 53 -9.15 -5.71 -2.70
CA MET A 53 -10.35 -6.12 -1.97
C MET A 53 -10.92 -4.97 -1.13
N ILE A 54 -10.06 -4.24 -0.40
CA ILE A 54 -10.44 -3.06 0.38
C ILE A 54 -11.03 -1.99 -0.54
N CYS A 55 -10.36 -1.64 -1.64
CA CYS A 55 -10.84 -0.64 -2.58
C CYS A 55 -12.19 -1.02 -3.21
N ASN A 56 -12.42 -2.31 -3.49
CA ASN A 56 -13.70 -2.80 -4.02
C ASN A 56 -14.85 -2.72 -3.01
N THR A 57 -14.53 -2.69 -1.71
CA THR A 57 -15.52 -2.59 -0.62
C THR A 57 -15.89 -1.13 -0.32
N LEU A 58 -15.00 -0.18 -0.64
CA LEU A 58 -15.26 1.24 -0.42
C LEU A 58 -16.34 1.77 -1.40
N PRO A 59 -17.25 2.65 -0.94
CA PRO A 59 -18.23 3.28 -1.82
C PRO A 59 -17.52 4.11 -2.90
N VAL A 60 -18.03 4.05 -4.12
CA VAL A 60 -17.51 4.81 -5.27
C VAL A 60 -18.58 5.83 -5.67
N PRO A 61 -18.40 7.12 -5.33
CA PRO A 61 -19.31 8.14 -5.83
C PRO A 61 -19.20 8.22 -7.37
N PRO A 62 -20.29 8.55 -8.08
CA PRO A 62 -20.28 8.71 -9.53
C PRO A 62 -19.17 9.67 -9.97
N ASN A 63 -18.37 9.27 -10.95
CA ASN A 63 -17.26 10.07 -11.48
C ASN A 63 -16.20 10.50 -10.44
N LYS A 64 -16.08 9.79 -9.31
CA LYS A 64 -15.07 10.04 -8.28
C LYS A 64 -14.11 8.87 -8.12
N PHE A 65 -13.60 8.37 -9.25
CA PHE A 65 -12.51 7.41 -9.26
C PHE A 65 -11.60 7.67 -10.46
N LEU A 66 -10.35 7.24 -10.34
CA LEU A 66 -9.38 7.28 -11.42
C LEU A 66 -8.72 5.92 -11.56
N LEU A 67 -8.66 5.44 -12.80
CA LEU A 67 -7.84 4.31 -13.20
C LEU A 67 -6.65 4.87 -13.97
N SER A 68 -5.44 4.57 -13.52
CA SER A 68 -4.22 5.01 -14.18
C SER A 68 -3.32 3.81 -14.43
N GLN A 69 -2.81 3.73 -15.66
CA GLN A 69 -1.89 2.71 -16.11
C GLN A 69 -0.52 3.35 -16.36
N ALA A 70 0.54 2.70 -15.88
CA ALA A 70 1.89 3.19 -16.11
C ALA A 70 2.28 3.06 -17.59
N SER A 71 2.94 4.10 -18.11
CA SER A 71 3.64 4.09 -19.38
C SER A 71 5.14 3.97 -19.11
N ASP A 72 5.74 2.87 -19.55
CA ASP A 72 7.13 2.57 -19.28
C ASP A 72 8.01 2.79 -20.51
N PHE A 73 9.25 3.27 -20.29
CA PHE A 73 10.18 3.59 -21.37
C PHE A 73 11.57 3.00 -21.08
N VAL A 74 12.22 2.51 -22.13
CA VAL A 74 13.64 2.11 -22.11
C VAL A 74 14.34 2.86 -23.22
N ASN A 75 15.39 3.63 -22.89
CA ASN A 75 16.07 4.52 -23.84
C ASN A 75 15.11 5.46 -24.58
N SER A 76 14.14 6.03 -23.84
CA SER A 76 13.09 6.92 -24.37
C SER A 76 12.10 6.29 -25.36
N ILE A 77 12.12 4.96 -25.51
CA ILE A 77 11.19 4.22 -26.37
C ILE A 77 10.14 3.55 -25.48
N PRO A 78 8.83 3.70 -25.78
CA PRO A 78 7.79 2.96 -25.08
C PRO A 78 8.10 1.47 -25.10
N TYR A 79 8.10 0.84 -23.94
CA TYR A 79 8.51 -0.55 -23.79
C TYR A 79 7.30 -1.44 -23.50
N ASP A 80 7.28 -2.63 -24.09
CA ASP A 80 6.18 -3.56 -23.86
C ASP A 80 6.21 -4.10 -22.42
N ARG A 81 5.06 -3.94 -21.77
CA ARG A 81 4.79 -4.34 -20.39
C ARG A 81 5.11 -5.81 -20.11
N SER A 82 4.88 -6.70 -21.10
CA SER A 82 5.17 -8.13 -20.96
C SER A 82 6.65 -8.42 -20.68
N PHE A 83 7.54 -7.51 -21.11
CA PHE A 83 8.97 -7.57 -20.88
C PHE A 83 9.41 -6.72 -19.67
N CYS A 84 8.70 -5.63 -19.35
CA CYS A 84 8.97 -4.79 -18.17
C CYS A 84 8.97 -5.61 -16.86
N ASP A 85 8.03 -6.55 -16.73
CA ASP A 85 7.84 -7.40 -15.54
C ASP A 85 9.04 -8.32 -15.27
N LYS A 86 9.86 -8.60 -16.28
CA LYS A 86 11.07 -9.43 -16.16
C LYS A 86 12.36 -8.62 -16.02
N MET A 87 12.30 -7.30 -16.21
CA MET A 87 13.50 -6.47 -16.32
C MET A 87 13.68 -5.54 -15.10
N PHE A 88 12.89 -4.47 -15.03
CA PHE A 88 13.06 -3.43 -14.00
C PHE A 88 11.86 -3.32 -13.06
N LYS A 89 10.64 -3.74 -13.44
CA LYS A 89 9.48 -3.66 -12.53
C LYS A 89 9.70 -4.35 -11.18
N PRO A 90 10.34 -5.54 -11.10
CA PRO A 90 10.65 -6.17 -9.81
C PRO A 90 11.61 -5.35 -8.94
N LYS A 91 12.36 -4.41 -9.55
CA LYS A 91 13.33 -3.54 -8.88
C LYS A 91 12.72 -2.19 -8.47
N THR A 92 11.42 -1.97 -8.72
CA THR A 92 10.71 -0.74 -8.36
C THR A 92 9.55 -1.02 -7.42
N ASN A 93 9.21 -0.04 -6.59
CA ASN A 93 8.00 -0.04 -5.77
C ASN A 93 6.77 0.52 -6.51
N LEU A 94 6.92 0.90 -7.79
CA LEU A 94 5.84 1.53 -8.55
C LEU A 94 4.89 0.48 -9.15
N PRO A 95 3.57 0.63 -8.94
CA PRO A 95 2.58 -0.25 -9.54
C PRO A 95 2.42 0.04 -11.03
N SER A 96 2.16 -0.99 -11.82
CA SER A 96 1.87 -0.85 -13.26
C SER A 96 0.43 -0.40 -13.53
N TYR A 97 -0.44 -0.46 -12.51
CA TYR A 97 -1.83 -0.02 -12.56
C TYR A 97 -2.26 0.44 -11.18
N ILE A 98 -2.96 1.57 -11.10
CA ILE A 98 -3.57 2.08 -9.87
C ILE A 98 -5.04 2.39 -10.10
N ARG A 99 -5.85 2.08 -9.08
CA ARG A 99 -7.20 2.59 -8.93
C ARG A 99 -7.21 3.45 -7.68
N ILE A 100 -7.65 4.69 -7.80
CA ILE A 100 -7.83 5.59 -6.66
C ILE A 100 -9.28 6.07 -6.60
N GLN A 101 -9.79 6.24 -5.38
CA GLN A 101 -11.15 6.70 -5.08
C GLN A 101 -11.19 7.28 -3.65
N PRO A 102 -12.17 8.13 -3.30
CA PRO A 102 -12.36 8.60 -1.95
C PRO A 102 -12.42 7.46 -0.91
N GLY A 103 -11.80 7.70 0.24
CA GLY A 103 -11.66 6.73 1.33
C GLY A 103 -10.51 5.74 1.16
N ALA A 104 -9.93 5.61 -0.04
CA ALA A 104 -8.78 4.73 -0.22
C ALA A 104 -7.54 5.29 0.49
N ARG A 105 -6.85 4.44 1.25
CA ARG A 105 -5.59 4.76 1.89
C ARG A 105 -4.44 4.55 0.92
N VAL A 106 -3.52 5.51 0.90
CA VAL A 106 -2.39 5.54 -0.03
C VAL A 106 -1.08 5.77 0.72
N MET A 107 0.01 5.35 0.09
CA MET A 107 1.37 5.61 0.54
C MET A 107 2.10 6.41 -0.52
N TYR A 108 2.79 7.47 -0.11
CA TYR A 108 3.68 8.22 -0.98
C TYR A 108 4.99 7.46 -1.17
N LEU A 109 5.47 7.34 -2.40
CA LEU A 109 6.59 6.45 -2.76
C LEU A 109 7.85 7.18 -3.25
N ASN A 110 7.90 8.50 -3.11
CA ASN A 110 9.03 9.33 -3.51
C ASN A 110 9.39 10.36 -2.41
N ASN A 111 10.40 11.20 -2.64
CA ASN A 111 10.84 12.21 -1.67
C ASN A 111 10.79 13.66 -2.21
N SER A 112 10.04 13.93 -3.29
CA SER A 112 10.03 15.25 -3.92
C SER A 112 9.35 16.33 -3.08
N LEU A 113 8.59 15.94 -2.05
CA LEU A 113 7.86 16.85 -1.16
C LEU A 113 8.41 16.80 0.28
N ILE A 114 9.67 16.40 0.46
CA ILE A 114 10.26 16.22 1.79
C ILE A 114 10.27 17.51 2.62
N GLU A 115 10.41 18.66 1.97
CA GLU A 115 10.34 19.99 2.61
C GLU A 115 8.96 20.29 3.21
N HIS A 116 7.92 19.63 2.72
CA HIS A 116 6.55 19.69 3.25
C HIS A 116 6.26 18.57 4.27
N GLY A 117 7.28 17.81 4.67
CA GLY A 117 7.13 16.65 5.57
C GLY A 117 6.52 15.41 4.91
N ILE A 118 6.42 15.39 3.57
CA ILE A 118 5.90 14.26 2.80
C ILE A 118 7.06 13.52 2.15
N CYS A 119 7.30 12.28 2.58
CA CYS A 119 8.41 11.46 2.12
C CYS A 119 7.94 10.03 1.79
N ASN A 120 8.87 9.21 1.31
CA ASN A 120 8.58 7.82 1.02
C ASN A 120 8.10 7.10 2.28
N GLY A 121 6.91 6.52 2.22
CA GLY A 121 6.23 5.89 3.37
C GLY A 121 5.15 6.75 4.01
N THR A 122 5.05 8.06 3.70
CA THR A 122 3.97 8.91 4.21
C THR A 122 2.62 8.36 3.77
N MET A 123 1.72 8.12 4.73
CA MET A 123 0.38 7.60 4.49
C MET A 123 -0.65 8.73 4.41
N GLY A 124 -1.66 8.56 3.57
CA GLY A 124 -2.79 9.48 3.45
C GLY A 124 -4.09 8.75 3.12
N VAL A 125 -5.19 9.50 3.11
CA VAL A 125 -6.51 9.07 2.66
C VAL A 125 -6.93 9.98 1.51
N ILE A 126 -7.41 9.41 0.41
CA ILE A 126 -7.97 10.18 -0.69
C ILE A 126 -9.31 10.75 -0.24
N THR A 127 -9.45 12.07 -0.26
CA THR A 127 -10.69 12.76 0.12
C THR A 127 -11.56 13.09 -1.09
N ASP A 128 -10.94 13.35 -2.24
CA ASP A 128 -11.62 13.60 -3.50
C ASP A 128 -10.76 13.17 -4.70
N VAL A 129 -11.40 13.00 -5.87
CA VAL A 129 -10.74 12.73 -7.15
C VAL A 129 -11.35 13.65 -8.21
N ASN A 130 -10.50 14.33 -8.99
CA ASN A 130 -10.90 15.13 -10.14
C ASN A 130 -10.44 14.43 -11.44
N PRO A 131 -11.30 13.66 -12.14
CA PRO A 131 -10.91 12.93 -13.35
C PRO A 131 -10.56 13.84 -14.53
N SER A 132 -11.03 15.09 -14.54
CA SER A 132 -10.82 16.06 -15.63
C SER A 132 -9.42 16.67 -15.67
N GLU A 133 -8.56 16.39 -14.70
CA GLU A 133 -7.17 16.89 -14.64
C GLU A 133 -6.14 15.88 -15.20
N GLN A 134 -6.56 14.92 -16.02
CA GLN A 134 -5.62 14.07 -16.75
C GLN A 134 -4.84 14.91 -17.77
N ILE A 135 -3.54 15.12 -17.50
CA ILE A 135 -2.54 15.67 -18.43
C ILE A 135 -1.91 14.53 -19.23
#